data_AF-A0A965PFV4-F1
#
_entry.id   AF-A0A965PFV4-F1
#
_cell.length_a   1.000
_cell.length_b   1.000
_cell.length_c   1.000
_cell.angle_alpha   90.00
_cell.angle_beta   90.00
_cell.angle_gamma   90.00
#
_symmetry.space_group_name_H-M   'P 1'
#
loop_
_entity.id
_entity.type
_entity.pdbx_description
1 polymer ?
#
loop_
_entity_poly.entity_id
_entity_poly.type
_entity_poly.pdbx_seq_one_letter_code
_entity_poly.pdbx_strand_id
1 'polypeptide(L)'
;MNEINPHEAVDFIFKHAQTFAIAKAKRVYLEEFRKSKKAILMQHSQESAVNAQERDAYSHPEYLQLLEGLRSAVEIEERLRWELISAQARIDVWRTQQANMRQEHRATKEILRMLADRDTRQ
;
A
#
# COMPACT_ATOMS: atom_id res chain seq x y z
N MET A 1 -11.63 22.21 4.93
CA MET A 1 -11.40 20.86 4.38
C MET A 1 -10.47 21.07 3.19
N ASN A 2 -9.25 20.50 3.20
CA ASN A 2 -8.31 20.72 2.09
C ASN A 2 -8.95 20.26 0.76
N GLU A 3 -8.80 21.09 -0.26
CA GLU A 3 -9.25 20.78 -1.63
C GLU A 3 -8.53 19.52 -2.13
N ILE A 4 -9.30 18.52 -2.58
CA ILE A 4 -8.73 17.26 -3.06
C ILE A 4 -8.27 17.49 -4.50
N ASN A 5 -6.95 17.50 -4.71
CA ASN A 5 -6.35 17.51 -6.04
C ASN A 5 -6.09 16.06 -6.51
N PRO A 6 -6.85 15.51 -7.48
CA PRO A 6 -6.65 14.15 -7.96
C PRO A 6 -5.33 13.98 -8.73
N HIS A 7 -4.80 15.04 -9.37
CA HIS A 7 -3.55 14.97 -10.11
C HIS A 7 -2.35 14.80 -9.18
N GLU A 8 -2.34 15.50 -8.05
CA GLU A 8 -1.32 15.30 -7.02
C GLU A 8 -1.33 13.87 -6.46
N ALA A 9 -2.51 13.26 -6.31
CA ALA A 9 -2.64 11.88 -5.87
C ALA A 9 -2.08 10.89 -6.92
N VAL A 10 -2.33 11.12 -8.21
CA VAL A 10 -1.74 10.33 -9.30
C VAL A 10 -0.23 10.48 -9.33
N ASP A 11 0.28 11.71 -9.24
CA ASP A 11 1.71 11.99 -9.21
C ASP A 11 2.39 11.34 -7.99
N PHE A 12 1.71 11.35 -6.84
CA PHE A 12 2.18 10.68 -5.63
C PHE A 12 2.36 9.17 -5.89
N ILE A 13 1.37 8.52 -6.51
CA ILE A 13 1.44 7.10 -6.86
C ILE A 13 2.63 6.84 -7.81
N PHE A 14 2.78 7.63 -8.87
CA PHE A 14 3.86 7.46 -9.82
C PHE A 14 5.25 7.61 -9.17
N LYS A 15 5.43 8.65 -8.34
CA LYS A 15 6.69 8.93 -7.65
C LYS A 15 7.09 7.82 -6.67
N HIS A 16 6.12 7.20 -6.00
CA HIS A 16 6.38 6.19 -4.96
C HIS A 16 6.32 4.74 -5.45
N ALA A 17 5.83 4.50 -6.68
CA ALA A 17 5.71 3.16 -7.25
C ALA A 17 7.04 2.39 -7.25
N GLN A 18 8.15 3.05 -7.64
CA GLN A 18 9.47 2.43 -7.65
C GLN A 18 9.94 2.08 -6.23
N THR A 19 9.77 2.99 -5.27
CA THR A 19 10.13 2.75 -3.86
C THR A 19 9.36 1.58 -3.27
N PHE A 20 8.05 1.49 -3.54
CA PHE A 20 7.24 0.36 -3.12
C PHE A 20 7.70 -0.96 -3.76
N ALA A 21 8.00 -0.96 -5.06
CA ALA A 21 8.50 -2.14 -5.76
C ALA A 21 9.82 -2.65 -5.15
N ILE A 22 10.75 -1.76 -4.82
CA ILE A 22 12.01 -2.10 -4.16
C ILE A 22 11.75 -2.66 -2.75
N ALA A 23 10.89 -2.03 -1.96
CA ALA A 23 10.56 -2.50 -0.62
C ALA A 23 9.95 -3.91 -0.64
N LYS A 24 9.00 -4.15 -1.55
CA LYS A 24 8.39 -5.45 -1.77
C LYS A 24 9.40 -6.50 -2.21
N ALA A 25 10.25 -6.18 -3.18
CA ALA A 25 11.30 -7.09 -3.64
C ALA A 25 12.24 -7.48 -2.49
N LYS A 26 12.65 -6.51 -1.67
CA LYS A 26 13.48 -6.75 -0.48
C LYS A 26 12.78 -7.66 0.53
N ARG A 27 11.51 -7.39 0.87
CA ARG A 27 10.73 -8.22 1.80
C ARG A 27 10.61 -9.66 1.31
N VAL A 28 10.23 -9.85 0.04
CA VAL A 28 10.11 -11.18 -0.60
C VAL A 28 11.45 -11.91 -0.58
N TYR A 29 12.52 -11.22 -0.95
CA TYR A 29 13.86 -11.82 -0.95
C TYR A 29 14.28 -12.31 0.45
N LEU A 30 14.11 -11.48 1.48
CA LEU A 30 14.49 -11.85 2.85
C LEU A 30 13.64 -13.01 3.39
N GLU A 31 12.34 -13.03 3.07
CA GLU A 31 11.43 -14.11 3.46
C GLU A 31 11.86 -15.47 2.88
N GLU A 32 12.20 -15.50 1.60
CA GLU A 32 12.66 -16.73 0.94
C GLU A 32 14.08 -17.11 1.36
N PHE A 33 14.99 -16.13 1.44
CA PHE A 33 16.37 -16.36 1.86
C PHE A 33 16.48 -16.91 3.28
N ARG A 34 15.50 -16.66 4.15
CA ARG A 34 15.43 -17.24 5.50
C ARG A 34 15.59 -18.76 5.51
N LYS A 35 15.02 -19.47 4.54
CA LYS A 35 15.14 -20.93 4.42
C LYS A 35 16.58 -21.33 4.10
N SER A 36 17.20 -20.64 3.14
CA SER A 36 18.61 -20.84 2.77
C SER A 36 19.54 -20.51 3.93
N LYS A 37 19.31 -19.40 4.64
CA LYS A 37 20.14 -18.99 5.78
C LYS A 37 20.09 -20.02 6.89
N LYS A 38 18.91 -20.55 7.23
CA LYS A 38 18.77 -21.66 8.18
C LYS A 38 19.62 -22.85 7.75
N ALA A 39 19.49 -23.30 6.50
CA ALA A 39 20.23 -24.46 6.01
C ALA A 39 21.76 -24.26 6.05
N ILE A 40 22.24 -23.08 5.67
CA ILE A 40 23.66 -22.71 5.77
C ILE A 40 24.15 -22.78 7.22
N LEU A 41 23.34 -22.28 8.17
CA LEU A 41 23.72 -22.31 9.59
C LEU A 41 23.66 -23.72 10.17
N MET A 42 22.70 -24.55 9.76
CA MET A 42 22.66 -25.98 10.12
C MET A 42 23.93 -26.72 9.68
N GLN A 43 24.44 -26.41 8.48
CA GLN A 43 25.69 -26.99 7.96
C GLN A 43 26.92 -26.68 8.83
N HIS A 44 26.89 -25.57 9.58
CA HIS A 44 27.98 -25.17 10.47
C HIS A 44 27.84 -25.70 11.91
N SER A 45 26.69 -26.28 12.28
CA SER A 45 26.51 -26.87 13.61
C SER A 45 27.39 -28.11 13.77
N GLN A 46 27.90 -28.31 14.98
CA GLN A 46 28.70 -29.49 15.34
C GLN A 46 27.83 -30.67 15.81
N GLU A 47 26.52 -30.47 15.88
CA GLU A 47 25.57 -31.50 16.29
C GLU A 47 25.32 -32.50 15.16
N SER A 48 25.12 -33.77 15.51
CA SER A 48 24.81 -34.83 14.53
C SER A 48 23.31 -34.96 14.27
N ALA A 49 22.49 -34.66 15.27
CA ALA A 49 21.05 -34.76 15.17
C ALA A 49 20.46 -33.51 14.49
N VAL A 50 19.65 -33.71 13.45
CA VAL A 50 19.09 -32.62 12.63
C VAL A 50 18.31 -31.61 13.47
N ASN A 51 17.54 -32.07 14.47
CA ASN A 51 16.78 -31.19 15.37
C ASN A 51 17.69 -30.29 16.23
N ALA A 52 18.87 -30.77 16.63
CA ALA A 52 19.84 -29.98 17.36
C ALA A 52 20.51 -28.95 16.44
N GLN A 53 20.85 -29.32 15.20
CA GLN A 53 21.34 -28.38 14.18
C GLN A 53 20.30 -27.27 13.89
N GLU A 54 19.02 -27.62 13.79
CA GLU A 54 17.93 -26.64 13.59
C GLU A 54 17.81 -25.66 14.75
N ARG A 55 17.87 -26.15 15.99
CA ARG A 55 17.85 -25.31 17.20
C ARG A 55 18.99 -24.30 17.17
N ASP A 56 20.21 -24.76 16.85
CA ASP A 56 21.39 -23.90 16.78
C ASP A 56 21.26 -22.86 15.66
N ALA A 57 20.75 -23.26 14.49
CA ALA A 57 20.52 -22.34 13.37
C ALA A 57 19.48 -21.26 13.71
N TYR A 58 18.40 -21.60 14.40
CA TYR A 58 17.36 -20.65 14.78
C TYR A 58 17.81 -19.67 15.87
N SER A 59 18.68 -20.09 16.78
CA SER A 59 19.24 -19.22 17.82
C SER A 59 20.47 -18.44 17.37
N HIS A 60 21.02 -18.74 16.19
CA HIS A 60 22.22 -18.09 15.68
C HIS A 60 22.03 -16.58 15.48
N PRO A 61 22.98 -15.72 15.90
CA PRO A 61 22.85 -14.27 15.79
C PRO A 61 22.53 -13.76 14.38
N GLU A 62 23.14 -14.35 13.35
CA GLU A 62 22.86 -13.97 11.95
C GLU A 62 21.45 -14.32 11.48
N TYR A 63 20.84 -15.40 12.01
CA TYR A 63 19.45 -15.73 11.70
C TYR A 63 18.50 -14.73 12.36
N LEU A 64 18.77 -14.36 13.62
CA LEU A 64 18.01 -13.33 14.33
C LEU A 64 18.14 -11.96 13.65
N GLN A 65 19.34 -11.59 13.19
CA GLN A 65 19.56 -10.38 12.41
C GLN A 65 18.79 -10.38 11.09
N LEU A 66 18.70 -11.52 10.41
CA LEU A 66 17.87 -11.68 9.21
C LEU A 66 16.39 -11.46 9.52
N LEU A 67 15.88 -12.00 10.64
CA LEU A 67 14.50 -11.78 11.05
C LEU A 67 14.21 -10.31 11.35
N GLU A 68 15.14 -9.60 11.97
CA GLU A 68 15.02 -8.17 12.23
C GLU A 68 15.01 -7.36 10.92
N GLY A 69 15.88 -7.72 9.97
CA GLY A 69 15.85 -7.15 8.63
C GLY A 69 14.54 -7.41 7.89
N LEU A 70 13.97 -8.61 8.01
CA LEU A 70 12.67 -8.97 7.44
C LEU A 70 11.54 -8.17 8.09
N ARG A 71 11.53 -8.03 9.43
CA ARG A 71 10.57 -7.20 10.16
C ARG A 71 10.56 -5.77 9.64
N SER A 72 11.75 -5.15 9.56
CA SER A 72 11.88 -3.79 9.02
C SER A 72 11.41 -3.68 7.56
N ALA A 73 11.74 -4.66 6.72
CA ALA A 73 11.30 -4.67 5.32
C ALA A 73 9.77 -4.77 5.19
N VAL A 74 9.12 -5.58 6.03
CA VAL A 74 7.65 -5.69 6.09
C VAL A 74 7.03 -4.36 6.51
N GLU A 75 7.53 -3.74 7.58
CA GLU A 75 7.01 -2.45 8.08
C GLU A 75 7.09 -1.37 6.98
N ILE A 76 8.20 -1.31 6.23
CA ILE A 76 8.39 -0.35 5.14
C ILE A 76 7.45 -0.65 3.96
N GLU A 77 7.35 -1.91 3.52
CA GLU A 77 6.44 -2.29 2.44
C GLU A 77 5.00 -1.95 2.78
N GLU A 78 4.53 -2.32 3.98
CA GLU A 78 3.14 -2.08 4.39
C GLU A 78 2.82 -0.60 4.50
N ARG A 79 3.73 0.21 5.06
CA ARG A 79 3.53 1.66 5.09
C ARG A 79 3.35 2.23 3.67
N LEU A 80 4.27 1.91 2.76
CA LEU A 80 4.21 2.39 1.37
C LEU A 80 2.95 1.88 0.66
N ARG A 81 2.52 0.64 0.92
CA ARG A 81 1.27 0.07 0.40
C ARG A 81 0.07 0.94 0.81
N TRP A 82 -0.05 1.25 2.10
CA TRP A 82 -1.17 2.03 2.63
C TRP A 82 -1.14 3.49 2.18
N GLU A 83 0.04 4.08 1.99
CA GLU A 83 0.20 5.40 1.38
C GLU A 83 -0.34 5.42 -0.07
N LEU A 84 0.02 4.42 -0.89
CA LEU A 84 -0.48 4.28 -2.26
C LEU A 84 -1.99 4.03 -2.31
N ILE A 85 -2.52 3.16 -1.43
CA ILE A 85 -3.96 2.90 -1.31
C ILE A 85 -4.71 4.19 -0.91
N SER A 86 -4.14 4.96 0.02
CA SER A 86 -4.73 6.22 0.45
C SER A 86 -4.78 7.24 -0.70
N ALA A 87 -3.73 7.33 -1.52
CA ALA A 87 -3.72 8.16 -2.71
C ALA A 87 -4.80 7.73 -3.71
N GLN A 88 -4.96 6.42 -3.95
CA GLN A 88 -6.04 5.89 -4.78
C GLN A 88 -7.43 6.24 -4.23
N ALA A 89 -7.63 6.09 -2.91
CA ALA A 89 -8.89 6.44 -2.26
C ALA A 89 -9.23 7.94 -2.40
N ARG A 90 -8.23 8.83 -2.36
CA ARG A 90 -8.44 10.28 -2.61
C ARG A 90 -8.98 10.53 -4.01
N ILE A 91 -8.47 9.82 -5.02
CA ILE A 91 -8.96 9.92 -6.40
C ILE A 91 -10.43 9.48 -6.46
N ASP A 92 -10.80 8.39 -5.79
CA ASP A 92 -12.17 7.87 -5.81
C ASP A 92 -13.17 8.77 -5.06
N VAL A 93 -12.74 9.36 -3.94
CA VAL A 93 -13.52 10.40 -3.24
C VAL A 93 -13.77 11.60 -4.16
N TRP A 94 -12.73 12.11 -4.83
CA TRP A 94 -12.88 13.22 -5.79
C TRP A 94 -13.85 12.86 -6.92
N ARG A 95 -13.74 11.66 -7.51
CA ARG A 95 -14.64 11.19 -8.57
C ARG A 95 -16.10 11.20 -8.12
N THR A 96 -16.35 10.80 -6.88
CA THR A 96 -17.69 10.78 -6.27
C THR A 96 -18.22 12.19 -6.05
N GLN A 97 -17.40 13.09 -5.49
CA GLN A 97 -17.77 14.50 -5.29
C GLN A 97 -18.13 15.17 -6.63
N GLN A 98 -17.33 14.97 -7.67
CA GLN A 98 -17.61 15.51 -9.00
C GLN A 98 -18.89 14.92 -9.62
N ALA A 99 -19.21 13.65 -9.35
CA ALA A 99 -20.47 13.04 -9.80
C ALA A 99 -21.68 13.69 -9.12
N ASN A 100 -21.62 13.88 -7.80
CA ASN A 100 -22.68 14.54 -7.03
C ASN A 100 -22.87 15.98 -7.50
N MET A 101 -21.80 16.75 -7.67
CA MET A 101 -21.87 18.13 -8.19
C MET A 101 -22.54 18.19 -9.58
N ARG A 102 -22.25 17.24 -10.48
CA ARG A 102 -22.94 17.18 -11.78
C ARG A 102 -24.43 16.86 -11.65
N GLN A 103 -24.81 16.01 -10.71
CA GLN A 103 -26.21 15.67 -10.45
C GLN A 103 -26.97 16.87 -9.87
N GLU A 104 -26.38 17.56 -8.89
CA GLU A 104 -26.93 18.80 -8.33
C GLU A 104 -27.12 19.86 -9.42
N HIS A 105 -26.10 20.09 -10.27
CA HIS A 105 -26.18 21.06 -11.36
C HIS A 105 -27.33 20.76 -12.35
N ARG A 106 -27.59 19.47 -12.62
CA ARG A 106 -28.72 19.05 -13.47
C ARG A 106 -30.05 19.34 -12.78
N ALA A 107 -30.19 18.97 -11.51
CA ALA A 107 -31.41 19.21 -10.74
C ALA A 107 -31.70 20.72 -10.63
N THR A 108 -30.69 21.55 -10.37
CA THR A 108 -30.84 23.01 -10.33
C THR A 108 -31.30 23.57 -11.68
N LYS A 109 -30.73 23.11 -12.80
CA LYS A 109 -31.16 23.53 -14.14
C LYS A 109 -32.61 23.14 -14.43
N GLU A 110 -33.04 21.94 -14.02
CA GLU A 110 -34.43 21.49 -14.18
C GLU A 110 -35.39 22.35 -13.36
N ILE A 111 -35.06 22.63 -12.10
CA ILE A 111 -35.87 23.51 -11.24
C ILE A 111 -36.00 24.90 -11.87
N LEU A 112 -34.89 25.51 -12.31
CA LEU A 112 -34.90 26.82 -12.94
C LEU A 112 -35.75 26.85 -14.21
N ARG A 113 -35.70 25.78 -15.01
CA ARG A 113 -36.56 25.63 -16.19
C ARG A 113 -38.04 25.56 -15.81
N MET A 114 -38.39 24.75 -14.81
CA MET A 114 -39.78 24.65 -14.33
C MET A 114 -40.31 25.97 -13.79
N LEU A 115 -39.47 26.77 -13.11
CA LEU A 115 -39.84 28.10 -12.63
C LEU A 115 -40.08 29.07 -13.79
N ALA A 116 -39.19 29.11 -14.79
CA ALA A 116 -39.37 29.94 -15.98
C ALA A 116 -40.61 29.56 -16.80
N ASP A 117 -40.90 28.25 -16.92
CA ASP A 117 -42.10 27.74 -17.59
C ASP A 117 -43.39 28.04 -16.81
N ARG A 118 -43.30 28.35 -15.51
CA ARG A 118 -44.43 28.75 -14.66
C ARG A 118 -44.74 30.24 -14.83
N ASP A 119 -43.70 31.08 -14.86
CA ASP A 119 -43.85 32.53 -15.00
C ASP A 119 -44.35 32.94 -16.39
N THR A 120 -44.10 32.12 -17.42
CA THR A 120 -44.60 32.35 -18.80
C THR A 120 -46.07 31.97 -19.01
N ARG A 121 -46.71 31.29 -18.04
CA ARG A 121 -48.12 30.88 -18.10
C ARG A 121 -49.06 31.74 -17.25
N GLN A 122 -48.53 32.72 -16.52
CA GLN A 122 -49.29 33.75 -15.81
C GLN A 122 -49.34 35.02 -16.66
#